data_AF-A0A8J1UGG3-F1
#
_entry.id   AF-A0A8J1UGG3-F1
#
_cell.length_a   1.000
_cell.length_b   1.000
_cell.length_c   1.000
_cell.angle_alpha   90.00
_cell.angle_beta   90.00
_cell.angle_gamma   90.00
#
_symmetry.space_group_name_H-M   'P 1'
#
loop_
_entity.id
_entity.type
_entity.pdbx_description
1 polymer ?
#
loop_
_entity_poly.entity_id
_entity_poly.type
_entity_poly.pdbx_seq_one_letter_code
_entity_poly.pdbx_strand_id
1 'polypeptide(L)'
;MNESDSDSNLANALASGINTYYDTDRTRHPSEPPDGSSNAQNYLNASNDSESYDSSQVPPGQQSVTDMDNALVNLPKHLYTEKLLDLCFQTGCSVQFYRDHLESKARELHNCPHGEIIQRVGGRKQSRDVKLANDCYMLYSFINGEPPSELAFMFRRSNNSPRNSNTEAPRHSQRILSDSRQTDITRAEYNAKLTMIQESIHKMEANIAACTNKVNSFDKLIQTLTKRLETDEHQTKYLEKSQKITHDTLASGTKEIDFKIVNMTNDLNALKNTVSLLAVSKTKDAFSISSSSQQQQPGAIKSIWGPTSSVPNENKTNS
;
A
#
# COMPACT_ATOMS: atom_id res chain seq x y z
N MET A 1 -45.41 41.02 23.04
CA MET A 1 -44.19 40.79 23.82
C MET A 1 -43.14 40.24 22.87
N ASN A 2 -42.29 41.19 22.48
CA ASN A 2 -41.04 41.21 21.73
C ASN A 2 -40.42 39.88 21.27
N GLU A 3 -40.26 39.79 19.94
CA GLU A 3 -38.97 39.83 19.23
C GLU A 3 -37.75 39.23 19.95
N SER A 4 -37.13 38.24 19.31
CA SER A 4 -35.68 38.23 19.10
C SER A 4 -35.36 37.27 17.95
N ASP A 5 -35.35 37.86 16.75
CA ASP A 5 -34.58 37.40 15.62
C ASP A 5 -33.11 37.24 16.02
N SER A 6 -32.49 36.16 15.60
CA SER A 6 -31.03 36.03 15.57
C SER A 6 -30.65 35.50 14.21
N ASP A 7 -30.58 36.48 13.33
CA ASP A 7 -30.00 36.49 12.02
C ASP A 7 -28.61 35.85 11.94
N SER A 8 -28.41 35.18 10.81
CA SER A 8 -27.25 35.27 9.92
C SER A 8 -25.84 35.37 10.53
N ASN A 9 -25.01 34.37 10.24
CA ASN A 9 -23.65 34.53 9.71
C ASN A 9 -22.89 33.20 9.75
N LEU A 10 -23.08 32.34 8.73
CA LEU A 10 -22.07 31.30 8.45
C LEU A 10 -22.10 30.84 6.97
N ALA A 11 -22.29 31.79 6.07
CA ALA A 11 -22.13 31.58 4.64
C ALA A 11 -21.16 32.65 4.10
N ASN A 12 -19.85 32.42 4.25
CA ASN A 12 -18.76 32.95 3.41
C ASN A 12 -17.40 32.73 4.11
N ALA A 13 -16.82 31.54 3.98
CA ALA A 13 -15.41 31.31 4.38
C ALA A 13 -14.75 30.08 3.69
N LEU A 14 -15.10 29.75 2.44
CA LEU A 14 -14.46 28.61 1.72
C LEU A 14 -14.07 28.93 0.26
N ALA A 15 -13.83 30.20 -0.06
CA ALA A 15 -13.31 30.62 -1.36
C ALA A 15 -11.99 31.38 -1.20
N SER A 16 -10.88 30.67 -1.01
CA SER A 16 -9.50 31.10 -1.35
C SER A 16 -8.46 30.11 -0.79
N GLY A 17 -8.56 28.84 -1.19
CA GLY A 17 -7.49 27.86 -1.00
C GLY A 17 -6.53 27.91 -2.18
N ILE A 18 -5.52 28.78 -2.05
CA ILE A 18 -4.45 29.06 -3.00
C ILE A 18 -3.75 27.77 -3.43
N ASN A 19 -3.83 27.49 -4.74
CA ASN A 19 -3.14 26.41 -5.41
C ASN A 19 -1.83 26.97 -6.01
N THR A 20 -0.75 26.94 -5.24
CA THR A 20 0.61 27.25 -5.74
C THR A 20 1.61 26.33 -5.05
N TYR A 21 1.80 25.14 -5.60
CA TYR A 21 2.99 24.34 -5.32
C TYR A 21 3.27 23.47 -6.54
N TYR A 22 4.19 23.93 -7.39
CA TYR A 22 5.24 23.15 -8.08
C TYR A 22 6.05 24.17 -8.88
N ASP A 23 6.98 24.81 -8.19
CA ASP A 23 8.12 25.51 -8.78
C ASP A 23 9.28 24.49 -8.81
N THR A 24 9.42 23.78 -9.93
CA THR A 24 10.59 22.92 -10.15
C THR A 24 11.63 23.71 -10.91
N ASP A 25 12.63 24.13 -10.12
CA ASP A 25 13.94 24.60 -10.54
C ASP A 25 14.49 23.79 -11.73
N ARG A 26 14.54 24.48 -12.88
CA ARG A 26 15.18 24.01 -14.09
C ARG A 26 16.58 24.60 -14.14
N THR A 27 17.48 24.05 -13.32
CA THR A 27 18.90 24.36 -13.40
C THR A 27 19.49 23.71 -14.65
N ARG A 28 19.87 24.58 -15.59
CA ARG A 28 20.81 24.31 -16.68
C ARG A 28 22.12 23.76 -16.11
N HIS A 29 22.69 22.74 -16.74
CA HIS A 29 24.10 22.80 -17.12
C HIS A 29 24.34 21.96 -18.40
N PRO A 30 25.23 22.42 -19.31
CA PRO A 30 25.53 21.79 -20.59
C PRO A 30 26.85 21.00 -20.52
N SER A 31 26.93 19.90 -21.28
CA SER A 31 28.21 19.37 -21.79
C SER A 31 27.97 18.20 -22.76
N GLU A 32 28.07 18.49 -24.07
CA GLU A 32 28.71 17.61 -25.07
C GLU A 32 30.13 17.21 -24.61
N PRO A 33 30.87 16.21 -25.18
CA PRO A 33 30.86 15.74 -26.59
C PRO A 33 31.18 14.21 -26.71
N PRO A 34 31.84 13.64 -27.75
CA PRO A 34 31.85 13.89 -29.20
C PRO A 34 31.47 12.64 -30.05
N ASP A 35 31.41 12.84 -31.36
CA ASP A 35 31.48 11.84 -32.43
C ASP A 35 32.50 10.71 -32.20
N GLY A 36 32.11 9.49 -32.60
CA GLY A 36 32.96 8.31 -32.57
C GLY A 36 32.40 7.16 -33.41
N SER A 37 32.26 7.40 -34.71
CA SER A 37 32.12 6.34 -35.73
C SER A 37 33.36 5.43 -35.69
N SER A 38 33.19 4.10 -35.50
CA SER A 38 33.93 3.05 -36.22
C SER A 38 33.61 1.62 -35.73
N ASN A 39 33.59 0.72 -36.70
CA ASN A 39 33.83 -0.73 -36.64
C ASN A 39 32.68 -1.70 -36.35
N ALA A 40 32.08 -2.11 -37.48
CA ALA A 40 31.65 -3.47 -37.74
C ALA A 40 32.81 -4.49 -37.70
N GLN A 41 32.40 -5.74 -37.45
CA GLN A 41 33.06 -7.03 -37.69
C GLN A 41 33.72 -7.78 -36.52
N ASN A 42 33.27 -9.05 -36.43
CA ASN A 42 33.88 -10.24 -35.86
C ASN A 42 33.96 -10.34 -34.34
N TYR A 43 33.16 -11.24 -33.76
CA TYR A 43 33.66 -12.51 -33.22
C TYR A 43 32.55 -13.57 -33.24
N LEU A 44 32.70 -14.53 -34.15
CA LEU A 44 32.18 -15.90 -34.03
C LEU A 44 33.02 -16.64 -32.96
N ASN A 45 32.42 -17.66 -32.34
CA ASN A 45 32.98 -18.66 -31.42
C ASN A 45 32.97 -18.36 -29.90
N ALA A 46 31.94 -18.88 -29.24
CA ALA A 46 32.04 -19.62 -27.98
C ALA A 46 30.87 -20.62 -27.97
N SER A 47 31.14 -21.87 -28.32
CA SER A 47 31.35 -22.99 -27.38
C SER A 47 30.05 -23.51 -26.77
N ASN A 48 29.74 -24.74 -27.18
CA ASN A 48 28.69 -25.60 -26.66
C ASN A 48 28.88 -25.82 -25.15
N ASP A 49 27.97 -25.29 -24.35
CA ASP A 49 27.61 -25.88 -23.07
C ASP A 49 26.10 -26.11 -23.09
N SER A 50 25.74 -27.39 -23.18
CA SER A 50 24.36 -27.88 -23.12
C SER A 50 23.88 -27.81 -21.67
N GLU A 51 23.58 -26.61 -21.19
CA GLU A 51 22.79 -26.44 -19.99
C GLU A 51 21.35 -26.86 -20.29
N SER A 52 20.87 -27.85 -19.52
CA SER A 52 19.50 -28.32 -19.48
C SER A 52 18.57 -27.13 -19.22
N TYR A 53 17.98 -26.60 -20.29
CA TYR A 53 17.00 -25.52 -20.24
C TYR A 53 15.77 -26.00 -19.48
N ASP A 54 15.64 -25.58 -18.22
CA ASP A 54 14.42 -25.73 -17.45
C ASP A 54 13.33 -24.87 -18.10
N SER A 55 12.49 -25.49 -18.94
CA SER A 55 11.35 -24.86 -19.63
C SER A 55 10.27 -24.30 -18.69
N SER A 56 10.51 -24.28 -17.38
CA SER A 56 9.65 -23.66 -16.37
C SER A 56 9.88 -22.16 -16.19
N GLN A 57 10.98 -21.59 -16.71
CA GLN A 57 11.25 -20.16 -16.59
C GLN A 57 10.56 -19.36 -17.69
N VAL A 58 9.45 -18.73 -17.30
CA VAL A 58 8.75 -17.71 -18.08
C VAL A 58 9.75 -16.60 -18.47
N PRO A 59 9.86 -16.24 -19.77
CA PRO A 59 10.77 -15.18 -20.21
C PRO A 59 10.58 -13.91 -19.36
N PRO A 60 11.66 -13.20 -18.97
CA PRO A 60 11.66 -12.09 -18.00
C PRO A 60 10.87 -10.82 -18.39
N GLY A 61 9.85 -10.92 -19.25
CA GLY A 61 8.89 -9.87 -19.58
C GLY A 61 7.43 -10.31 -19.71
N GLN A 62 7.09 -11.60 -19.59
CA GLN A 62 5.68 -12.05 -19.71
C GLN A 62 4.88 -11.83 -18.41
N GLN A 63 5.55 -11.86 -17.26
CA GLN A 63 4.89 -11.66 -15.97
C GLN A 63 4.44 -10.20 -15.79
N SER A 64 5.25 -9.24 -16.26
CA SER A 64 4.90 -7.82 -16.21
C SER A 64 3.66 -7.47 -17.04
N VAL A 65 3.46 -8.14 -18.17
CA VAL A 65 2.33 -7.86 -19.07
C VAL A 65 1.00 -8.34 -18.49
N THR A 66 1.00 -9.48 -17.79
CA THR A 66 -0.22 -10.00 -17.14
C THR A 66 -0.64 -9.10 -15.99
N ASP A 67 0.31 -8.60 -15.21
CA ASP A 67 0.04 -7.63 -14.15
C ASP A 67 -0.48 -6.30 -14.70
N MET A 68 0.05 -5.86 -15.84
CA MET A 68 -0.45 -4.69 -16.56
C MET A 68 -1.89 -4.90 -17.07
N ASP A 69 -2.18 -6.05 -17.71
CA ASP A 69 -3.52 -6.40 -18.18
C ASP A 69 -4.51 -6.29 -17.00
N ASN A 70 -4.20 -6.92 -15.86
CA ASN A 70 -5.04 -6.91 -14.66
C ASN A 70 -5.28 -5.51 -14.10
N ALA A 71 -4.24 -4.67 -14.06
CA ALA A 71 -4.33 -3.32 -13.52
C ALA A 71 -5.13 -2.35 -14.42
N LEU A 72 -5.30 -2.69 -15.70
CA LEU A 72 -5.92 -1.84 -16.71
C LEU A 72 -7.37 -2.24 -17.05
N VAL A 73 -7.86 -3.35 -16.48
CA VAL A 73 -9.20 -3.87 -16.72
C VAL A 73 -10.29 -2.87 -16.30
N ASN A 74 -11.29 -2.69 -17.17
CA ASN A 74 -12.50 -1.88 -16.94
C ASN A 74 -12.24 -0.40 -16.59
N LEU A 75 -11.07 0.15 -16.95
CA LEU A 75 -10.79 1.56 -16.76
C LEU A 75 -11.35 2.41 -17.92
N PRO A 76 -11.94 3.58 -17.63
CA PRO A 76 -12.29 4.53 -18.68
C PRO A 76 -11.03 5.07 -19.37
N LYS A 77 -11.13 5.41 -20.65
CA LYS A 77 -10.02 5.85 -21.53
C LYS A 77 -8.96 6.74 -20.87
N HIS A 78 -9.38 7.79 -20.17
CA HIS A 78 -8.47 8.75 -19.55
C HIS A 78 -7.65 8.12 -18.42
N LEU A 79 -8.30 7.37 -17.52
CA LEU A 79 -7.64 6.64 -16.43
C LEU A 79 -6.77 5.49 -16.98
N TYR A 80 -7.22 4.80 -18.03
CA TYR A 80 -6.42 3.76 -18.67
C TYR A 80 -5.10 4.32 -19.20
N THR A 81 -5.16 5.45 -19.91
CA THR A 81 -3.98 6.07 -20.52
C THR A 81 -2.99 6.54 -19.45
N GLU A 82 -3.47 7.21 -18.40
CA GLU A 82 -2.66 7.65 -17.27
C GLU A 82 -2.02 6.47 -16.54
N LYS A 83 -2.82 5.47 -16.16
CA LYS A 83 -2.37 4.28 -15.44
C LYS A 83 -1.34 3.47 -16.24
N LEU A 84 -1.52 3.35 -17.55
CA LEU A 84 -0.58 2.64 -18.42
C LEU A 84 0.78 3.35 -18.46
N LEU A 85 0.80 4.68 -18.54
CA LEU A 85 2.05 5.45 -18.51
C LEU A 85 2.79 5.28 -17.18
N ASP A 86 2.07 5.32 -16.07
CA ASP A 86 2.62 5.07 -14.73
C ASP A 86 3.22 3.66 -14.61
N LEU A 87 2.49 2.64 -15.08
CA LEU A 87 2.96 1.25 -15.04
C LEU A 87 4.21 1.05 -15.91
N CYS A 88 4.24 1.64 -17.10
CA CYS A 88 5.41 1.60 -17.99
C CYS A 88 6.63 2.28 -17.35
N PHE A 89 6.41 3.41 -16.67
CA PHE A 89 7.47 4.10 -15.94
C PHE A 89 8.01 3.26 -14.77
N GLN A 90 7.13 2.62 -13.98
CA GLN A 90 7.52 1.80 -12.83
C GLN A 90 8.23 0.50 -13.20
N THR A 91 7.78 -0.15 -14.27
CA THR A 91 8.31 -1.46 -14.71
C THR A 91 9.50 -1.34 -15.68
N GLY A 92 9.82 -0.13 -16.15
CA GLY A 92 10.80 0.09 -17.21
C GLY A 92 10.37 -0.45 -18.58
N CYS A 93 9.13 -0.94 -18.71
CA CYS A 93 8.58 -1.41 -19.97
C CYS A 93 8.19 -0.21 -20.83
N SER A 94 8.52 -0.24 -22.13
CA SER A 94 8.07 0.82 -23.04
C SER A 94 6.58 0.66 -23.37
N VAL A 95 5.86 1.77 -23.53
CA VAL A 95 4.45 1.75 -23.99
C VAL A 95 4.33 1.05 -25.36
N GLN A 96 5.36 1.17 -26.20
CA GLN A 96 5.44 0.48 -27.49
C GLN A 96 5.43 -1.04 -27.33
N PHE A 97 6.17 -1.58 -26.36
CA PHE A 97 6.19 -3.02 -26.10
C PHE A 97 4.81 -3.55 -25.73
N TYR A 98 4.08 -2.86 -24.86
CA TYR A 98 2.72 -3.25 -24.50
C TYR A 98 1.73 -3.08 -25.67
N ARG A 99 1.90 -2.04 -26.49
CA ARG A 99 1.13 -1.87 -27.73
C ARG A 99 1.29 -3.06 -28.67
N ASP A 100 2.53 -3.52 -28.87
CA ASP A 100 2.84 -4.62 -29.78
C ASP A 100 2.28 -5.96 -29.26
N HIS A 101 2.27 -6.16 -27.94
CA HIS A 101 1.57 -7.28 -27.29
C HIS A 101 0.06 -7.26 -27.56
N LEU A 102 -0.59 -6.11 -27.35
CA LEU A 102 -2.02 -5.97 -27.64
C LEU A 102 -2.32 -6.13 -29.14
N GLU A 103 -1.44 -5.66 -30.02
CA GLU A 103 -1.54 -5.87 -31.46
C GLU A 103 -1.48 -7.38 -31.81
N SER A 104 -0.57 -8.13 -31.20
CA SER A 104 -0.50 -9.60 -31.38
C SER A 104 -1.80 -10.27 -30.94
N LYS A 105 -2.29 -9.96 -29.73
CA LYS A 105 -3.58 -10.48 -29.22
C LYS A 105 -4.76 -10.12 -30.14
N ALA A 106 -4.81 -8.88 -30.64
CA ALA A 106 -5.88 -8.44 -31.52
C ALA A 106 -5.90 -9.20 -32.85
N ARG A 107 -4.74 -9.60 -33.40
CA ARG A 107 -4.62 -10.38 -34.64
C ARG A 107 -5.11 -11.83 -34.50
N GLU A 108 -5.12 -12.37 -33.29
CA GLU A 108 -5.65 -13.72 -33.02
C GLU A 108 -7.18 -13.77 -33.09
N LEU A 109 -7.86 -12.62 -33.10
CA LEU A 109 -9.32 -12.55 -33.21
C LEU A 109 -9.79 -12.75 -34.65
N HIS A 110 -10.79 -13.63 -34.83
CA HIS A 110 -11.36 -13.99 -36.14
C HIS A 110 -11.96 -12.81 -36.94
N ASN A 111 -12.33 -11.73 -36.25
CA ASN A 111 -12.91 -10.52 -36.84
C ASN A 111 -11.91 -9.35 -36.94
N CYS A 112 -10.61 -9.61 -36.74
CA CYS A 112 -9.58 -8.59 -36.87
C CYS A 112 -9.53 -8.03 -38.31
N PRO A 113 -9.63 -6.70 -38.51
CA PRO A 113 -9.49 -6.10 -39.83
C PRO A 113 -8.13 -6.42 -40.43
N HIS A 114 -8.10 -6.80 -41.70
CA HIS A 114 -6.85 -7.08 -42.40
C HIS A 114 -6.12 -5.76 -42.71
N GLY A 115 -4.87 -5.63 -42.23
CA GLY A 115 -4.03 -4.47 -42.50
C GLY A 115 -3.00 -4.21 -41.40
N GLU A 116 -2.15 -3.22 -41.63
CA GLU A 116 -1.22 -2.71 -40.61
C GLU A 116 -1.95 -1.74 -39.68
N ILE A 117 -1.68 -1.87 -38.38
CA ILE A 117 -2.14 -0.91 -37.37
C ILE A 117 -1.27 0.35 -37.49
N ILE A 118 -1.85 1.40 -38.06
CA ILE A 118 -1.13 2.67 -38.22
C ILE A 118 -1.13 3.39 -36.88
N GLN A 119 0.06 3.86 -36.47
CA GLN A 119 0.14 4.86 -35.42
C GLN A 119 -0.60 6.13 -35.87
N ARG A 120 -1.56 6.58 -35.07
CA ARG A 120 -2.31 7.78 -35.42
C ARG A 120 -1.40 9.01 -35.43
N VAL A 121 -1.29 9.63 -36.60
CA VAL A 121 -0.68 10.95 -36.75
C VAL A 121 -1.72 12.01 -36.30
N GLY A 122 -2.01 12.04 -34.99
CA GLY A 122 -2.99 12.98 -34.42
C GLY A 122 -2.46 14.42 -34.42
N GLY A 123 -3.28 15.36 -34.91
CA GLY A 123 -2.97 16.79 -35.11
C GLY A 123 -2.95 17.68 -33.85
N ARG A 124 -2.97 17.11 -32.64
CA ARG A 124 -2.81 17.86 -31.37
C ARG A 124 -1.40 17.65 -30.79
N LYS A 125 -0.91 18.66 -30.04
CA LYS A 125 0.38 18.67 -29.31
C LYS A 125 0.39 17.69 -28.12
N GLN A 126 0.15 16.40 -28.37
CA GLN A 126 0.32 15.33 -27.38
C GLN A 126 1.70 14.68 -27.52
N SER A 127 2.27 14.22 -26.41
CA SER A 127 3.51 13.44 -26.42
C SER A 127 3.33 12.12 -27.16
N ARG A 128 4.43 11.56 -27.65
CA ARG A 128 4.45 10.27 -28.33
C ARG A 128 3.85 9.16 -27.47
N ASP A 129 4.22 9.10 -26.19
CA ASP A 129 3.77 8.04 -25.29
C ASP A 129 2.27 8.12 -24.99
N VAL A 130 1.72 9.33 -24.86
CA VAL A 130 0.26 9.51 -24.72
C VAL A 130 -0.47 9.02 -25.96
N LYS A 131 0.07 9.26 -27.17
CA LYS A 131 -0.53 8.73 -28.41
C LYS A 131 -0.50 7.20 -28.44
N LEU A 132 0.64 6.60 -28.06
CA LEU A 132 0.78 5.14 -27.99
C LEU A 132 -0.16 4.54 -26.93
N ALA A 133 -0.30 5.16 -25.77
CA ALA A 133 -1.20 4.70 -24.71
C ALA A 133 -2.68 4.80 -25.13
N ASN A 134 -3.05 5.84 -25.90
CA ASN A 134 -4.37 5.92 -26.52
C ASN A 134 -4.61 4.80 -27.56
N ASP A 135 -3.59 4.46 -28.36
CA ASP A 135 -3.67 3.33 -29.29
C ASP A 135 -3.80 1.99 -28.53
N CYS A 136 -3.11 1.82 -27.39
CA CYS A 136 -3.27 0.66 -26.51
C CYS A 136 -4.70 0.53 -25.97
N TYR A 137 -5.32 1.62 -25.51
CA TYR A 137 -6.70 1.60 -25.04
C TYR A 137 -7.66 1.10 -26.14
N MET A 138 -7.44 1.56 -27.37
CA MET A 138 -8.29 1.22 -28.50
C MET A 138 -8.16 -0.24 -28.91
N LEU A 139 -6.94 -0.79 -28.87
CA LEU A 139 -6.71 -2.22 -29.05
C LEU A 139 -7.32 -3.05 -27.92
N TYR A 140 -7.19 -2.59 -26.69
CA TYR A 140 -7.82 -3.23 -25.54
C TYR A 140 -9.34 -3.27 -25.66
N SER A 141 -9.99 -2.14 -25.99
CA SER A 141 -11.44 -2.10 -26.21
C SER A 141 -11.86 -3.04 -27.34
N PHE A 142 -11.10 -3.07 -28.45
CA PHE A 142 -11.34 -4.01 -29.56
C PHE A 142 -11.29 -5.47 -29.09
N ILE A 143 -10.25 -5.83 -28.34
CA ILE A 143 -10.04 -7.21 -27.85
C ILE A 143 -11.20 -7.65 -26.95
N ASN A 144 -11.75 -6.73 -26.17
CA ASN A 144 -12.88 -7.00 -25.27
C ASN A 144 -14.25 -6.92 -25.94
N GLY A 145 -14.32 -6.76 -27.26
CA GLY A 145 -15.58 -6.75 -28.02
C GLY A 145 -16.39 -5.47 -27.88
N GLU A 146 -15.85 -4.42 -27.25
CA GLU A 146 -16.39 -3.08 -27.40
C GLU A 146 -15.99 -2.60 -28.79
N PRO A 147 -16.91 -2.09 -29.63
CA PRO A 147 -16.55 -1.54 -30.93
C PRO A 147 -16.23 -0.05 -30.79
N PRO A 148 -14.94 0.36 -30.69
CA PRO A 148 -14.59 1.76 -30.87
C PRO A 148 -15.16 2.27 -32.19
N SER A 149 -15.99 3.29 -32.13
CA SER A 149 -16.42 4.04 -33.31
C SER A 149 -15.24 4.56 -34.15
N GLU A 150 -14.04 4.63 -33.56
CA GLU A 150 -12.80 5.08 -34.18
C GLU A 150 -11.86 3.97 -34.68
N LEU A 151 -12.18 2.68 -34.52
CA LEU A 151 -11.31 1.56 -34.92
C LEU A 151 -10.98 1.56 -36.41
N ALA A 152 -11.95 1.94 -37.23
CA ALA A 152 -11.80 1.99 -38.69
C ALA A 152 -10.69 2.95 -39.15
N PHE A 153 -10.30 3.92 -38.31
CA PHE A 153 -9.21 4.86 -38.62
C PHE A 153 -7.82 4.31 -38.23
N MET A 154 -7.74 3.24 -37.42
CA MET A 154 -6.45 2.66 -37.01
C MET A 154 -5.91 1.62 -37.99
N PHE A 155 -6.78 0.93 -38.72
CA PHE A 155 -6.36 -0.04 -39.72
C PHE A 155 -6.22 0.63 -41.08
N ARG A 156 -5.00 0.62 -41.65
CA ARG A 156 -4.85 0.99 -43.07
C ARG A 156 -5.58 -0.05 -43.88
N ARG A 157 -6.60 0.35 -44.64
CA ARG A 157 -7.02 -0.47 -45.78
C ARG A 157 -5.80 -0.59 -46.68
N SER A 158 -5.27 -1.80 -46.82
CA SER A 158 -4.21 -2.07 -47.77
C SER A 158 -4.69 -1.60 -49.14
N ASN A 159 -4.04 -0.58 -49.70
CA ASN A 159 -4.33 -0.06 -51.04
C ASN A 159 -3.93 -1.06 -52.14
N ASN A 160 -3.54 -2.29 -51.79
CA ASN A 160 -3.19 -3.36 -52.71
C ASN A 160 -4.42 -4.14 -53.21
N SER A 161 -5.65 -3.65 -52.97
CA SER A 161 -6.76 -4.10 -53.80
C SER A 161 -6.50 -3.58 -55.23
N PRO A 162 -6.37 -4.45 -56.25
CA PRO A 162 -6.11 -4.01 -57.61
C PRO A 162 -7.23 -3.08 -58.01
N ARG A 163 -6.89 -1.79 -58.08
CA ARG A 163 -7.76 -0.75 -58.58
C ARG A 163 -7.85 -0.99 -60.09
N ASN A 164 -8.75 -1.90 -60.49
CA ASN A 164 -9.19 -2.02 -61.87
C ASN A 164 -9.89 -0.71 -62.22
N SER A 165 -9.09 0.25 -62.65
CA SER A 165 -9.52 1.43 -63.39
C SER A 165 -10.05 0.94 -64.74
N ASN A 166 -11.31 0.56 -64.79
CA ASN A 166 -12.16 0.47 -65.98
C ASN A 166 -13.54 -0.03 -65.55
N THR A 167 -14.33 0.83 -64.92
CA THR A 167 -15.79 0.65 -64.99
C THR A 167 -16.42 2.02 -64.96
N GLU A 168 -16.83 2.44 -66.15
CA GLU A 168 -17.66 3.60 -66.41
C GLU A 168 -18.85 3.62 -65.45
N ALA A 169 -19.16 4.80 -64.94
CA ALA A 169 -20.34 5.07 -64.15
C ALA A 169 -21.59 4.74 -64.98
N PRO A 170 -22.41 3.73 -64.62
CA PRO A 170 -23.72 3.57 -65.22
C PRO A 170 -24.63 4.57 -64.52
N ARG A 171 -24.98 5.64 -65.23
CA ARG A 171 -26.19 6.41 -64.93
C ARG A 171 -27.39 5.48 -65.16
N HIS A 172 -27.79 4.74 -64.14
CA HIS A 172 -29.02 3.97 -64.16
C HIS A 172 -29.92 4.43 -63.03
N SER A 173 -30.95 5.18 -63.41
CA SER A 173 -32.12 5.47 -62.58
C SER A 173 -32.78 4.16 -62.18
N GLN A 174 -32.38 3.59 -61.06
CA GLN A 174 -33.18 2.59 -60.36
C GLN A 174 -34.32 3.31 -59.62
N ARG A 175 -35.52 3.23 -60.21
CA ARG A 175 -36.75 3.19 -59.42
C ARG A 175 -36.68 1.93 -58.57
N ILE A 176 -36.20 2.06 -57.34
CA ILE A 176 -36.40 1.05 -56.31
C ILE A 176 -37.86 1.18 -55.88
N LEU A 177 -38.70 0.29 -56.41
CA LEU A 177 -39.94 -0.09 -55.74
C LEU A 177 -39.52 -0.73 -54.42
N SER A 178 -39.64 0.03 -53.35
CA SER A 178 -39.38 -0.43 -51.98
C SER A 178 -40.33 -1.58 -51.66
N ASP A 179 -39.81 -2.79 -51.76
CA ASP A 179 -40.50 -4.02 -51.38
C ASP A 179 -40.77 -3.97 -49.87
N SER A 180 -42.03 -3.73 -49.50
CA SER A 180 -42.50 -3.48 -48.12
C SER A 180 -42.17 -4.62 -47.14
N ARG A 181 -41.81 -5.81 -47.64
CA ARG A 181 -41.43 -6.96 -46.81
C ARG A 181 -39.99 -6.89 -46.29
N GLN A 182 -39.08 -6.20 -46.97
CA GLN A 182 -37.69 -6.06 -46.52
C GLN A 182 -37.58 -5.08 -45.32
N THR A 183 -38.49 -4.11 -45.20
CA THR A 183 -38.57 -3.19 -44.06
C THR A 183 -39.18 -3.83 -42.81
N ASP A 184 -40.02 -4.85 -42.97
CA ASP A 184 -40.64 -5.54 -41.83
C ASP A 184 -39.70 -6.55 -41.17
N ILE A 185 -38.87 -7.25 -41.96
CA ILE A 185 -37.84 -8.17 -41.44
C ILE A 185 -36.80 -7.39 -40.62
N THR A 186 -36.37 -6.23 -41.12
CA THR A 186 -35.41 -5.37 -40.40
C THR A 186 -36.01 -4.73 -39.13
N ARG A 187 -37.31 -4.45 -39.10
CA ARG A 187 -38.01 -3.97 -37.89
C ARG A 187 -38.13 -5.06 -36.82
N ALA A 188 -38.44 -6.30 -37.21
CA ALA A 188 -38.53 -7.42 -36.27
C ALA A 188 -37.18 -7.71 -35.60
N GLU A 189 -36.09 -7.73 -36.38
CA GLU A 189 -34.73 -7.89 -35.84
C GLU A 189 -34.33 -6.74 -34.90
N TYR A 190 -34.70 -5.50 -35.26
CA TYR A 190 -34.45 -4.34 -34.41
C TYR A 190 -35.20 -4.42 -33.09
N ASN A 191 -36.48 -4.81 -33.12
CA ASN A 191 -37.28 -4.99 -31.91
C ASN A 191 -36.74 -6.12 -31.03
N ALA A 192 -36.28 -7.23 -31.62
CA ALA A 192 -35.64 -8.32 -30.86
C ALA A 192 -34.36 -7.85 -30.17
N LYS A 193 -33.53 -7.04 -30.84
CA LYS A 193 -32.35 -6.41 -30.23
C LYS A 193 -32.72 -5.45 -29.10
N LEU A 194 -33.78 -4.65 -29.28
CA LEU A 194 -34.29 -3.78 -28.22
C LEU A 194 -34.72 -4.57 -26.98
N THR A 195 -35.44 -5.69 -27.16
CA THR A 195 -35.84 -6.55 -26.05
C THR A 195 -34.63 -7.14 -25.32
N MET A 196 -33.62 -7.64 -26.05
CA MET A 196 -32.38 -8.14 -25.43
C MET A 196 -31.64 -7.06 -24.63
N ILE A 197 -31.59 -5.82 -25.16
CA ILE A 197 -30.99 -4.69 -24.45
C ILE A 197 -31.80 -4.34 -23.19
N GLN A 198 -33.13 -4.34 -23.27
CA GLN A 198 -34.00 -4.08 -22.12
C GLN A 198 -33.83 -5.14 -21.02
N GLU A 199 -33.78 -6.42 -21.37
CA GLU A 199 -33.50 -7.51 -20.43
C GLU A 199 -32.12 -7.36 -19.80
N SER A 200 -31.11 -7.00 -20.59
CA SER A 200 -29.76 -6.73 -20.08
C SER A 200 -29.73 -5.55 -19.11
N ILE A 201 -30.48 -4.48 -19.39
CA ILE A 201 -30.61 -3.31 -18.50
C ILE A 201 -31.23 -3.75 -17.16
N HIS A 202 -32.36 -4.46 -17.19
CA HIS A 202 -33.00 -4.93 -15.95
C HIS A 202 -32.11 -5.85 -15.13
N LYS A 203 -31.33 -6.73 -15.78
CA LYS A 203 -30.34 -7.56 -15.10
C LYS A 203 -29.24 -6.72 -14.45
N MET A 204 -28.75 -5.69 -15.13
CA MET A 204 -27.76 -4.76 -14.56
C MET A 204 -28.33 -3.96 -13.39
N GLU A 205 -29.56 -3.47 -13.49
CA GLU A 205 -30.27 -2.77 -12.41
C GLU A 205 -30.41 -3.65 -11.16
N ALA A 206 -30.79 -4.92 -11.34
CA ALA A 206 -30.88 -5.88 -10.24
C ALA A 206 -29.50 -6.14 -9.60
N ASN A 207 -28.45 -6.26 -10.40
CA ASN A 207 -27.08 -6.42 -9.90
C ASN A 207 -26.60 -5.18 -9.12
N ILE A 208 -26.91 -3.98 -9.61
CA ILE A 208 -26.60 -2.72 -8.93
C ILE A 208 -27.31 -2.69 -7.57
N ALA A 209 -28.61 -2.98 -7.53
CA ALA A 209 -29.37 -3.02 -6.28
C ALA A 209 -28.80 -4.04 -5.27
N ALA A 210 -28.41 -5.22 -5.75
CA ALA A 210 -27.76 -6.24 -4.92
C ALA A 210 -26.39 -5.76 -4.39
N CYS A 211 -25.59 -5.08 -5.22
CA CYS A 211 -24.32 -4.49 -4.83
C CYS A 211 -24.49 -3.38 -3.79
N THR A 212 -25.44 -2.47 -3.99
CA THR A 212 -25.80 -1.41 -3.04
C THR A 212 -26.21 -1.99 -1.69
N ASN A 213 -26.99 -3.07 -1.66
CA ASN A 213 -27.35 -3.75 -0.41
C ASN A 213 -26.13 -4.35 0.30
N LYS A 214 -25.16 -4.90 -0.44
CA LYS A 214 -23.91 -5.40 0.14
C LYS A 214 -23.07 -4.26 0.72
N VAL A 215 -22.91 -3.14 0.00
CA VAL A 215 -22.20 -1.96 0.49
C VAL A 215 -22.82 -1.46 1.79
N ASN A 216 -24.14 -1.30 1.82
CA ASN A 216 -24.86 -0.88 3.04
C ASN A 216 -24.67 -1.86 4.22
N SER A 217 -24.51 -3.16 3.94
CA SER A 217 -24.22 -4.16 4.99
C SER A 217 -22.79 -4.03 5.53
N PHE A 218 -21.82 -3.73 4.66
CA PHE A 218 -20.45 -3.47 5.07
C PHE A 218 -20.34 -2.18 5.88
N ASP A 219 -21.05 -1.12 5.51
CA ASP A 219 -21.06 0.13 6.27
C ASP A 219 -21.57 -0.09 7.71
N LYS A 220 -22.63 -0.91 7.88
CA LYS A 220 -23.13 -1.29 9.22
C LYS A 220 -22.10 -2.10 10.01
N LEU A 221 -21.38 -2.99 9.35
CA LEU A 221 -20.32 -3.79 9.99
C LEU A 221 -19.16 -2.88 10.44
N ILE A 222 -18.72 -1.98 9.58
CA ILE A 222 -17.67 -0.99 9.88
C ILE A 222 -18.08 -0.14 11.08
N GLN A 223 -19.30 0.42 11.09
CA GLN A 223 -19.81 1.19 12.24
C GLN A 223 -19.82 0.38 13.54
N THR A 224 -20.15 -0.91 13.47
CA THR A 224 -20.16 -1.80 14.64
C THR A 224 -18.74 -2.06 15.15
N LEU A 225 -17.79 -2.30 14.24
CA LEU A 225 -16.39 -2.51 14.59
C LEU A 225 -15.73 -1.25 15.16
N THR A 226 -16.03 -0.07 14.60
CA THR A 226 -15.55 1.21 15.11
C THR A 226 -16.01 1.44 16.55
N LYS A 227 -17.31 1.24 16.84
CA LYS A 227 -17.83 1.36 18.22
C LYS A 227 -17.16 0.38 19.19
N ARG A 228 -16.86 -0.84 18.74
CA ARG A 228 -16.15 -1.83 19.55
C ARG A 228 -14.72 -1.38 19.84
N LEU A 229 -14.02 -0.88 18.84
CA LEU A 229 -12.66 -0.34 18.98
C LEU A 229 -12.63 0.81 20.00
N GLU A 230 -13.56 1.76 19.91
CA GLU A 230 -13.69 2.87 20.86
C GLU A 230 -13.92 2.37 22.29
N THR A 231 -14.76 1.35 22.45
CA THR A 231 -15.04 0.73 23.76
C THR A 231 -13.80 0.05 24.33
N ASP A 232 -13.07 -0.72 23.51
CA ASP A 232 -11.83 -1.38 23.92
C ASP A 232 -10.76 -0.34 24.30
N GLU A 233 -10.67 0.77 23.57
CA GLU A 233 -9.74 1.87 23.87
C GLU A 233 -10.08 2.60 25.18
N HIS A 234 -11.37 2.72 25.52
CA HIS A 234 -11.79 3.22 26.83
C HIS A 234 -11.43 2.23 27.96
N GLN A 235 -11.57 0.92 27.71
CA GLN A 235 -11.25 -0.12 28.67
C GLN A 235 -9.74 -0.19 28.94
N THR A 236 -8.90 -0.08 27.92
CA THR A 236 -7.43 -0.04 28.09
C THR A 236 -7.00 1.17 28.91
N LYS A 237 -7.53 2.37 28.61
CA LYS A 237 -7.27 3.59 29.40
C LYS A 237 -7.69 3.44 30.87
N TYR A 238 -8.81 2.76 31.13
CA TYR A 238 -9.25 2.47 32.49
C TYR A 238 -8.29 1.51 33.21
N LEU A 239 -7.86 0.45 32.54
CA LEU A 239 -6.89 -0.52 33.08
C LEU A 239 -5.54 0.13 33.37
N GLU A 240 -5.01 0.95 32.46
CA GLU A 240 -3.76 1.71 32.68
C GLU A 240 -3.86 2.61 33.92
N LYS A 241 -4.99 3.31 34.09
CA LYS A 241 -5.23 4.14 35.27
C LYS A 241 -5.28 3.30 36.55
N SER A 242 -5.93 2.14 36.53
CA SER A 242 -6.00 1.22 37.67
C SER A 242 -4.63 0.63 38.02
N GLN A 243 -3.83 0.24 37.02
CA GLN A 243 -2.46 -0.23 37.21
C GLN A 243 -1.57 0.85 37.83
N LYS A 244 -1.68 2.10 37.35
CA LYS A 244 -0.94 3.23 37.93
C LYS A 244 -1.28 3.44 39.41
N ILE A 245 -2.57 3.44 39.76
CA ILE A 245 -3.01 3.55 41.16
C ILE A 245 -2.43 2.41 42.01
N THR A 246 -2.43 1.19 41.49
CA THR A 246 -1.89 0.01 42.19
C THR A 246 -0.39 0.14 42.42
N HIS A 247 0.35 0.58 41.40
CA HIS A 247 1.78 0.81 41.48
C HIS A 247 2.14 1.93 42.47
N ASP A 248 1.42 3.06 42.42
CA ASP A 248 1.61 4.18 43.34
C ASP A 248 1.30 3.77 44.79
N THR A 249 0.27 2.96 45.00
CA THR A 249 -0.10 2.42 46.33
C THR A 249 1.00 1.50 46.85
N LEU A 250 1.51 0.59 46.02
CA LEU A 250 2.59 -0.33 46.39
C LEU A 250 3.88 0.44 46.73
N ALA A 251 4.26 1.42 45.91
CA ALA A 251 5.44 2.26 46.13
C ALA A 251 5.32 3.13 47.39
N SER A 252 4.11 3.58 47.74
CA SER A 252 3.86 4.26 49.01
C SER A 252 3.99 3.30 50.20
N GLY A 253 3.45 2.08 50.09
CA GLY A 253 3.54 1.05 51.12
C GLY A 253 4.97 0.60 51.40
N THR A 254 5.81 0.42 50.37
CA THR A 254 7.23 0.05 50.56
C THR A 254 8.00 1.15 51.28
N LYS A 255 7.76 2.43 50.94
CA LYS A 255 8.38 3.56 51.64
C LYS A 255 7.99 3.63 53.12
N GLU A 256 6.73 3.33 53.45
CA GLU A 256 6.27 3.27 54.84
C GLU A 256 6.95 2.14 55.62
N ILE A 257 7.09 0.97 55.00
CA ILE A 257 7.80 -0.18 55.59
C ILE A 257 9.27 0.16 55.81
N ASP A 258 9.95 0.72 54.81
CA ASP A 258 11.36 1.12 54.91
C ASP A 258 11.56 2.14 56.04
N PHE A 259 10.68 3.14 56.13
CA PHE A 259 10.70 4.11 57.22
C PHE A 259 10.56 3.46 58.59
N LYS A 260 9.60 2.52 58.76
CA LYS A 260 9.42 1.77 60.00
C LYS A 260 10.66 0.93 60.35
N ILE A 261 11.28 0.27 59.36
CA ILE A 261 12.50 -0.52 59.55
C ILE A 261 13.65 0.36 60.05
N VAL A 262 13.86 1.53 59.43
CA VAL A 262 14.89 2.49 59.85
C VAL A 262 14.64 2.94 61.29
N ASN A 263 13.38 3.26 61.64
CA ASN A 263 13.04 3.71 62.98
C ASN A 263 13.27 2.61 64.04
N MET A 264 12.81 1.37 63.78
CA MET A 264 13.06 0.22 64.66
C MET A 264 14.55 -0.08 64.82
N THR A 265 15.35 0.10 63.76
CA THR A 265 16.80 -0.10 63.80
C THR A 265 17.47 0.94 64.71
N ASN A 266 17.03 2.20 64.64
CA ASN A 266 17.51 3.26 65.52
C ASN A 266 17.16 2.99 66.98
N ASP A 267 15.92 2.57 67.26
CA ASP A 267 15.47 2.21 68.60
C ASP A 267 16.29 1.04 69.19
N LEU A 268 16.56 0.02 68.37
CA LEU A 268 17.39 -1.13 68.77
C LEU A 268 18.83 -0.72 69.10
N ASN A 269 19.41 0.18 68.30
CA ASN A 269 20.74 0.73 68.55
C ASN A 269 20.79 1.56 69.84
N ALA A 270 19.77 2.37 70.09
CA ALA A 270 19.64 3.12 71.34
C ALA A 270 19.57 2.18 72.55
N LEU A 271 18.77 1.11 72.46
CA LEU A 271 18.66 0.10 73.52
C LEU A 271 19.99 -0.65 73.73
N LYS A 272 20.71 -1.00 72.66
CA LYS A 272 22.02 -1.64 72.76
C LYS A 272 23.02 -0.77 73.51
N ASN A 273 23.01 0.53 73.27
CA ASN A 273 23.89 1.49 73.95
C ASN A 273 23.55 1.61 75.45
N THR A 274 22.26 1.66 75.81
CA THR A 274 21.85 1.72 77.22
C THR A 274 22.19 0.45 77.99
N VAL A 275 21.99 -0.73 77.39
CA VAL A 275 22.40 -2.02 77.98
C VAL A 275 23.91 -2.08 78.16
N SER A 276 24.69 -1.63 77.17
CA SER A 276 26.15 -1.58 77.26
C SER A 276 26.62 -0.68 78.41
N LEU A 277 26.01 0.50 78.57
CA LEU A 277 26.28 1.40 79.70
C LEU A 277 25.95 0.74 81.05
N LEU A 278 24.79 0.10 81.17
CA LEU A 278 24.38 -0.60 82.40
C LEU A 278 25.33 -1.76 82.76
N ALA A 279 25.81 -2.51 81.76
CA ALA A 279 26.78 -3.58 81.97
C ALA A 279 28.10 -3.05 82.54
N VAL A 280 28.61 -1.94 81.98
CA VAL A 280 29.83 -1.27 82.49
C VAL A 280 29.63 -0.80 83.93
N SER A 281 28.49 -0.19 84.25
CA SER A 281 28.17 0.24 85.62
C SER A 281 28.19 -0.92 86.63
N LYS A 282 27.57 -2.05 86.29
CA LYS A 282 27.57 -3.25 87.15
C LYS A 282 28.96 -3.85 87.36
N THR A 283 29.82 -3.82 86.35
CA THR A 283 31.21 -4.28 86.52
C THR A 283 32.04 -3.36 87.42
N LYS A 284 31.73 -2.06 87.44
CA LYS A 284 32.41 -1.08 88.30
C LYS A 284 32.08 -1.28 89.79
N ASP A 285 30.84 -1.66 90.08
CA ASP A 285 30.41 -2.00 91.44
C ASP A 285 30.97 -3.35 91.91
N ALA A 286 31.11 -4.33 91.00
CA ALA A 286 31.74 -5.62 91.31
C ALA A 286 33.27 -5.52 91.51
N PHE A 287 33.97 -4.62 90.79
CA PHE A 287 35.42 -4.43 90.91
C PHE A 287 35.84 -3.74 92.21
N SER A 288 34.90 -3.12 92.94
CA SER A 288 35.17 -2.51 94.25
C SER A 288 35.19 -3.53 95.40
N ILE A 289 34.94 -4.83 95.14
CA ILE A 289 34.93 -5.90 96.17
C ILE A 289 36.07 -6.92 95.97
N SER A 290 36.90 -6.81 94.94
CA SER A 290 37.94 -7.83 94.67
C SER A 290 39.23 -7.25 94.10
N SER A 291 39.91 -6.43 94.90
CA SER A 291 41.32 -6.10 94.72
C SER A 291 42.19 -6.88 95.71
N SER A 292 42.40 -8.17 95.46
CA SER A 292 43.61 -8.88 95.87
C SER A 292 43.85 -10.13 95.02
N SER A 293 45.13 -10.28 94.63
CA SER A 293 45.80 -11.42 94.00
C SER A 293 45.85 -11.56 92.46
N GLN A 294 47.11 -11.45 92.02
CA GLN A 294 47.84 -12.33 91.08
C GLN A 294 47.64 -12.17 89.56
N GLN A 295 48.43 -11.25 89.01
CA GLN A 295 49.55 -11.50 88.09
C GLN A 295 49.68 -12.92 87.48
N GLN A 296 49.33 -13.10 86.20
CA GLN A 296 49.99 -14.11 85.32
C GLN A 296 49.82 -13.81 83.81
N GLN A 297 50.99 -13.62 83.18
CA GLN A 297 51.47 -13.80 81.80
C GLN A 297 50.60 -13.58 80.52
N PRO A 298 51.21 -12.99 79.46
CA PRO A 298 50.60 -12.88 78.13
C PRO A 298 50.93 -14.11 77.24
N GLY A 299 49.89 -14.87 76.88
CA GLY A 299 49.96 -15.92 75.86
C GLY A 299 49.56 -15.38 74.49
N ALA A 300 50.52 -15.35 73.56
CA ALA A 300 50.28 -15.06 72.16
C ALA A 300 49.37 -16.12 71.51
N ILE A 301 48.27 -15.69 70.89
CA ILE A 301 47.47 -16.54 70.00
C ILE A 301 47.48 -15.95 68.59
N LYS A 302 47.97 -16.80 67.69
CA LYS A 302 48.14 -16.62 66.25
C LYS A 302 46.82 -16.32 65.53
N SER A 303 46.90 -15.37 64.61
CA SER A 303 46.04 -15.23 63.43
C SER A 303 46.14 -16.49 62.54
N ILE A 304 45.03 -17.15 62.19
CA ILE A 304 44.86 -17.89 60.91
C ILE A 304 43.34 -17.97 60.59
N TRP A 305 42.99 -17.95 59.28
CA TRP A 305 41.72 -18.25 58.57
C TRP A 305 40.79 -17.03 58.38
N GLY A 306 40.44 -16.56 57.19
CA GLY A 306 40.59 -17.00 55.79
C GLY A 306 39.41 -16.36 54.99
N PRO A 307 39.60 -15.83 53.77
CA PRO A 307 38.53 -15.15 53.03
C PRO A 307 37.91 -16.07 51.99
N THR A 308 36.65 -16.47 52.14
CA THR A 308 35.84 -17.03 51.03
C THR A 308 34.35 -17.00 51.36
N SER A 309 33.58 -16.16 50.67
CA SER A 309 32.38 -16.67 49.97
C SER A 309 32.01 -15.72 48.83
N SER A 310 32.39 -16.15 47.63
CA SER A 310 31.72 -15.86 46.36
C SER A 310 30.21 -16.10 46.48
N VAL A 311 29.40 -15.11 46.10
CA VAL A 311 27.97 -15.29 45.81
C VAL A 311 27.81 -15.31 44.28
N PRO A 312 27.05 -16.28 43.71
CA PRO A 312 26.91 -16.41 42.28
C PRO A 312 25.93 -15.38 41.72
N ASN A 313 26.32 -14.91 40.54
CA ASN A 313 25.55 -14.24 39.54
C ASN A 313 24.62 -15.27 38.87
N GLU A 314 23.29 -15.11 38.98
CA GLU A 314 22.34 -15.85 38.13
C GLU A 314 21.29 -14.92 37.51
N ASN A 315 21.39 -14.85 36.18
CA ASN A 315 20.35 -14.85 35.14
C ASN A 315 19.08 -14.00 35.34
N LYS A 316 18.85 -12.95 34.55
CA LYS A 316 18.38 -12.96 33.14
C LYS A 316 17.10 -13.78 32.88
N THR A 317 16.03 -13.01 32.65
CA THR A 317 15.01 -13.10 31.59
C THR A 317 14.17 -14.38 31.44
N ASN A 318 12.84 -14.24 31.62
CA ASN A 318 11.85 -14.30 30.52
C ASN A 318 10.40 -14.24 31.06
N SER A 319 9.64 -13.24 30.61
CA SER A 319 8.40 -13.36 29.81
C SER A 319 7.65 -12.03 29.79
#